data_AF-A0ABD3WFF7-F1
#
_entry.id   AF-A0ABD3WFF7-F1
#
_cell.length_a   1.000
_cell.length_b   1.000
_cell.length_c   1.000
_cell.angle_alpha   90.00
_cell.angle_beta   90.00
_cell.angle_gamma   90.00
#
_symmetry.space_group_name_H-M   'P 1'
#
loop_
_entity.id
_entity.type
_entity.pdbx_description
1 polymer ?
#
loop_
_entity_poly.entity_id
_entity_poly.type
_entity_poly.pdbx_seq_one_letter_code
_entity_poly.pdbx_strand_id
1 'polypeptide(L)' 'IKKKDGFKKRKLGRNPRVPFTQHQVAALEQKFRQTHYLSSMDVAELSAALSLTETRV' A
#
# COMPACT_ATOMS: atom_id res chain seq x y z
N ILE A 1 -1.24 -22.91 -31.37
CA ILE A 1 -0.29 -23.43 -30.36
C ILE A 1 -0.38 -22.51 -29.14
N LYS A 2 -1.05 -22.95 -28.05
CA LYS A 2 -1.22 -22.16 -26.83
C LYS A 2 0.03 -22.28 -25.97
N LYS A 3 0.86 -21.23 -25.87
CA LYS A 3 1.95 -21.16 -24.88
C LYS A 3 1.32 -20.83 -23.52
N LYS A 4 1.26 -21.83 -22.63
CA LYS A 4 1.06 -21.62 -21.20
C LYS A 4 2.38 -21.13 -20.64
N ASP A 5 2.58 -19.82 -20.61
CA ASP A 5 3.66 -19.23 -19.83
C ASP A 5 3.36 -19.51 -18.35
N GLY A 6 4.13 -20.42 -17.78
CA GLY A 6 4.01 -20.81 -16.39
C GLY A 6 4.28 -19.60 -15.50
N PHE A 7 3.23 -19.03 -14.94
CA PHE A 7 3.33 -18.10 -13.82
C PHE A 7 3.94 -18.83 -12.63
N LYS A 8 5.28 -18.89 -12.57
CA LYS A 8 6.01 -19.26 -11.37
C LYS A 8 5.64 -18.21 -10.33
N LYS A 9 4.67 -18.52 -9.46
CA LYS A 9 4.32 -17.69 -8.31
C LYS A 9 5.63 -17.48 -7.53
N ARG A 10 6.18 -16.25 -7.56
CA ARG A 10 7.38 -15.91 -6.77
C ARG A 10 7.10 -16.32 -5.33
N LYS A 11 8.04 -17.03 -4.69
CA LYS A 11 7.93 -17.33 -3.26
C LYS A 11 7.71 -15.99 -2.54
N LEU A 12 6.57 -15.87 -1.87
CA LEU A 12 6.30 -14.76 -0.97
C LEU A 12 7.35 -14.85 0.14
N GLY A 13 8.41 -14.04 0.06
CA GLY A 13 9.32 -13.87 1.18
C GLY A 13 8.56 -13.29 2.39
N ARG A 14 9.22 -13.20 3.55
CA ARG A 14 8.61 -12.68 4.79
C ARG A 14 7.90 -11.33 4.65
N ASN A 15 8.22 -10.55 3.61
CA ASN A 15 7.51 -9.32 3.23
C ASN A 15 7.00 -9.42 1.78
N PRO A 16 5.75 -9.90 1.57
CA PRO A 16 5.10 -9.82 0.27
C PRO A 16 5.05 -8.36 -0.17
N ARG A 17 5.43 -8.08 -1.42
CA ARG A 17 5.10 -6.78 -2.01
C ARG A 17 3.59 -6.76 -2.26
N VAL A 18 2.83 -6.24 -1.29
CA VAL A 18 1.40 -6.01 -1.43
C VAL A 18 1.21 -4.62 -2.04
N PRO A 19 0.70 -4.51 -3.28
CA PRO A 19 0.39 -3.22 -3.87
C PRO A 19 -0.75 -2.57 -3.07
N PHE A 20 -0.77 -1.24 -3.04
CA PHE A 20 -1.91 -0.51 -2.49
C PHE A 20 -3.14 -0.70 -3.39
N THR A 21 -4.32 -0.74 -2.79
CA THR A 21 -5.58 -0.67 -3.53
C THR A 21 -5.76 0.73 -4.11
N GLN A 22 -6.61 0.88 -5.14
CA GLN A 22 -6.91 2.19 -5.72
C GLN A 22 -7.46 3.18 -4.67
N HIS A 23 -8.28 2.69 -3.73
CA HIS A 23 -8.79 3.49 -2.63
C HIS A 23 -7.66 4.00 -1.71
N GLN A 24 -6.71 3.12 -1.35
CA GLN A 24 -5.57 3.50 -0.51
C GLN A 24 -4.69 4.56 -1.19
N VAL A 25 -4.40 4.41 -2.49
CA VAL A 25 -3.63 5.41 -3.24
C VAL A 25 -4.36 6.76 -3.26
N ALA A 26 -5.66 6.76 -3.59
CA ALA A 26 -6.44 8.00 -3.65
C ALA A 26 -6.48 8.75 -2.30
N ALA A 27 -6.64 8.02 -1.20
CA ALA A 27 -6.63 8.61 0.15
C ALA A 27 -5.26 9.19 0.52
N LEU A 28 -4.16 8.47 0.23
CA LEU A 28 -2.79 8.95 0.46
C LEU A 28 -2.51 10.22 -0.35
N GLU A 29 -2.87 10.23 -1.64
CA GLU A 29 -2.73 11.41 -2.49
C GLU A 29 -3.56 12.60 -2.00
N GLN A 30 -4.79 12.35 -1.57
CA GLN A 30 -5.65 13.40 -1.02
C GLN A 30 -5.04 14.02 0.23
N LYS A 31 -4.55 13.20 1.17
CA LYS A 31 -3.88 13.71 2.38
C LYS A 31 -2.60 14.47 2.02
N PHE A 32 -1.81 13.95 1.07
CA PHE A 32 -0.59 14.62 0.61
C PHE A 32 -0.85 16.01 0.01
N ARG A 33 -1.95 16.19 -0.75
CA ARG A 33 -2.36 17.50 -1.27
C ARG A 33 -2.75 18.49 -0.17
N GLN A 34 -3.21 18.00 0.98
CA GLN A 34 -3.56 18.84 2.14
C GLN A 34 -2.32 19.18 2.99
N THR A 35 -1.48 18.18 3.24
CA THR A 35 -0.21 18.33 3.96
C THR A 35 0.82 17.33 3.44
N HIS A 36 2.00 17.83 3.09
CA HIS A 36 3.09 16.98 2.60
C HIS A 36 3.78 16.18 3.69
N TYR A 37 3.61 16.57 4.96
CA TYR A 37 4.22 15.93 6.11
C TYR A 37 3.16 15.60 7.15
N LEU A 38 3.20 14.38 7.66
CA LEU A 38 2.28 13.87 8.66
C LEU A 38 2.95 13.85 10.03
N SER A 39 2.19 14.20 11.06
CA SER A 39 2.60 13.94 12.43
C SER A 39 2.50 12.44 12.74
N SER A 40 3.13 11.97 13.83
CA SER A 40 2.98 10.58 14.27
C SER A 40 1.51 10.20 14.53
N MET A 41 0.71 11.16 14.99
CA MET A 41 -0.74 10.97 15.20
C MET A 41 -1.48 10.79 13.87
N ASP A 42 -1.20 11.64 12.88
CA ASP A 42 -1.79 11.53 11.54
C ASP A 42 -1.46 10.19 10.88
N VAL A 43 -0.22 9.70 11.05
CA VAL A 43 0.21 8.38 10.53
C VAL A 43 -0.56 7.25 11.21
N ALA A 44 -0.72 7.30 12.53
CA ALA A 44 -1.47 6.28 13.27
C ALA A 44 -2.96 6.25 12.82
N GLU A 45 -3.59 7.40 12.67
CA GLU A 45 -4.99 7.50 12.22
C GLU A 45 -5.17 7.03 10.78
N LEU A 46 -4.30 7.49 9.87
CA LEU A 46 -4.41 7.18 8.44
C LEU A 46 -4.09 5.70 8.15
N SER A 47 -3.12 5.12 8.86
CA SER A 47 -2.78 3.70 8.73
C SER A 47 -3.92 2.80 9.23
N ALA A 48 -4.55 3.14 10.35
CA ALA A 48 -5.73 2.45 10.86
C ALA A 48 -6.90 2.55 9.86
N ALA A 49 -7.18 3.74 9.33
CA ALA A 49 -8.26 3.97 8.35
C ALA A 49 -8.06 3.17 7.05
N LEU A 50 -6.81 3.01 6.61
CA LEU A 50 -6.47 2.30 5.37
C LEU A 50 -6.15 0.82 5.55
N SER A 51 -6.17 0.31 6.79
CA SER A 51 -5.72 -1.04 7.15
C SER A 51 -4.30 -1.32 6.63
N LEU A 52 -3.39 -0.35 6.83
CA LEU A 52 -1.98 -0.42 6.48
C LEU A 52 -1.14 -0.40 7.77
N THR A 53 0.14 -0.80 7.67
CA THR A 53 1.10 -0.55 8.75
C THR A 53 1.56 0.91 8.70
N GLU A 54 1.90 1.50 9.84
CA GLU A 54 2.40 2.88 9.92
C GLU A 54 3.60 3.14 8.99
N THR A 55 4.48 2.14 8.82
CA THR A 55 5.63 2.20 7.89
C THR A 55 5.27 2.28 6.40
N ARG A 56 3.98 2.16 6.07
CA ARG A 56 3.45 2.15 4.69
C ARG A 56 2.59 3.38 4.39
N VAL A 57 2.41 4.27 5.36
CA VAL A 57 1.75 5.57 5.22
C VAL A 57 2.82 6.65 5.14
#